data_AF-A0A959A0Y9-F1
#
_entry.id   AF-A0A959A0Y9-F1
#
_cell.length_a   1.000
_cell.length_b   1.000
_cell.length_c   1.000
_cell.angle_alpha   90.00
_cell.angle_beta   90.00
_cell.angle_gamma   90.00
#
_symmetry.space_group_name_H-M   'P 1'
#
loop_
_entity.id
_entity.type
_entity.pdbx_description
1 polymer ?
#
loop_
_entity_poly.entity_id
_entity_poly.type
_entity_poly.pdbx_seq_one_letter_code
_entity_poly.pdbx_strand_id
1 'polypeptide(L)'
;MKSYHQKNMGPLEEQINSLEKERLKVSLQLENKGIALCSSVGRETQKANQLDVDQAHVMEMELRGLAADLKGNKQEASDWLRKASELEQGISYSYGPPSIVKPSFELYGEWLVENGRFEEALAQFDLSLKRAPNRILSLKGKLAAAKAMNNAALQNELQNLLQKALQKADRKTTATL
;
A
#
# COMPACT_ATOMS: atom_id res chain seq x y z
N MET A 1 4.41 10.66 -2.80
CA MET A 1 3.34 10.91 -3.81
C MET A 1 3.11 12.39 -4.16
N LYS A 2 3.91 13.38 -3.70
CA LYS A 2 3.69 14.79 -4.12
C LYS A 2 3.80 15.00 -5.65
N SER A 3 4.71 14.28 -6.31
CA SER A 3 4.93 14.36 -7.77
C SER A 3 3.78 13.78 -8.61
N TYR A 4 3.07 12.76 -8.10
CA TYR A 4 1.90 12.18 -8.78
C TYR A 4 0.74 13.18 -8.86
N HIS A 5 0.45 13.87 -7.75
CA HIS A 5 -0.58 14.92 -7.73
C HIS A 5 -0.23 16.13 -8.61
N GLN A 6 1.05 16.33 -8.92
CA GLN A 6 1.54 17.36 -9.84
C GLN A 6 1.64 16.88 -11.29
N LYS A 7 1.31 15.61 -11.58
CA LYS A 7 1.43 14.95 -12.90
C LYS A 7 2.82 15.11 -13.54
N ASN A 8 3.87 15.25 -12.74
CA ASN A 8 5.21 15.49 -13.25
C ASN A 8 5.95 14.16 -13.47
N MET A 9 6.04 13.75 -14.75
CA MET A 9 6.57 12.45 -15.14
C MET A 9 8.09 12.30 -14.98
N GLY A 10 8.87 13.36 -15.25
CA GLY A 10 10.34 13.28 -15.22
C GLY A 10 10.89 12.86 -13.85
N PRO A 11 10.56 13.58 -12.76
CA PRO A 11 10.98 13.21 -11.41
C PRO A 11 10.40 11.87 -10.94
N LEU A 12 9.24 11.45 -11.45
CA LEU A 12 8.64 10.16 -11.10
C LEU A 12 9.44 9.00 -11.71
N GLU A 13 9.81 9.10 -12.98
CA GLU A 13 10.64 8.09 -13.65
C GLU A 13 12.05 8.01 -13.04
N GLU A 14 12.64 9.15 -12.68
CA GLU A 14 13.92 9.19 -11.96
C GLU A 14 13.84 8.46 -10.60
N GLN A 15 12.76 8.69 -9.85
CA GLN A 15 12.52 8.00 -8.58
C GLN A 15 12.35 6.49 -8.75
N ILE A 16 11.59 6.05 -9.76
CA ILE A 16 11.41 4.63 -10.08
C ILE A 16 12.75 3.98 -10.38
N ASN A 17 13.57 4.61 -11.23
CA ASN A 17 14.87 4.08 -11.64
C ASN A 17 15.86 4.04 -10.46
N SER A 18 15.85 5.06 -9.59
CA SER A 18 16.68 5.07 -8.39
C SER A 18 16.30 3.94 -7.43
N LEU A 19 14.99 3.76 -7.19
CA LEU A 19 14.47 2.73 -6.31
C LEU A 19 14.79 1.32 -6.83
N GLU A 20 14.60 1.10 -8.14
CA GLU A 20 14.96 -0.17 -8.80
C GLU A 20 16.44 -0.48 -8.62
N LYS A 21 17.31 0.49 -8.88
CA LYS A 21 18.76 0.33 -8.78
C LYS A 21 19.20 0.00 -7.35
N GLU A 22 18.65 0.69 -6.36
CA GLU A 22 18.94 0.45 -4.95
C GLU A 22 18.44 -0.92 -4.49
N ARG A 23 17.19 -1.27 -4.84
CA ARG A 23 16.60 -2.58 -4.53
C ARG A 23 17.46 -3.70 -5.09
N LEU A 24 17.82 -3.66 -6.38
CA LEU A 24 18.64 -4.69 -7.02
C LEU A 24 20.03 -4.79 -6.38
N LYS A 25 20.66 -3.66 -6.05
CA LYS A 25 21.95 -3.64 -5.34
C LYS A 25 21.86 -4.34 -3.98
N VAL A 26 20.81 -4.08 -3.21
CA VAL A 26 20.61 -4.69 -1.88
C VAL A 26 20.29 -6.18 -2.02
N SER A 27 19.44 -6.57 -2.98
CA SER A 27 19.12 -7.98 -3.25
C SER A 27 20.39 -8.80 -3.53
N LEU A 28 21.27 -8.29 -4.40
CA LEU A 28 22.56 -8.94 -4.68
C LEU A 28 23.47 -9.03 -3.45
N GLN A 29 23.42 -8.05 -2.54
CA GLN A 29 24.21 -8.08 -1.29
C GLN A 29 23.70 -9.14 -0.31
N LEU A 30 22.39 -9.41 -0.29
CA LEU A 30 21.77 -10.45 0.52
C LEU A 30 22.13 -11.85 0.02
N GLU A 31 22.08 -12.07 -1.30
CA GLU A 31 22.47 -13.35 -1.92
C GLU A 31 23.95 -13.71 -1.65
N ASN A 32 24.83 -12.70 -1.61
CA ASN A 32 26.26 -12.89 -1.43
C ASN A 32 26.73 -13.06 0.03
N LYS A 33 25.87 -12.90 1.03
CA LYS A 33 26.24 -13.02 2.46
C LYS A 33 25.37 -14.05 3.18
N GLY A 34 25.95 -15.20 3.49
CA GLY A 34 25.40 -16.14 4.48
C GLY A 34 25.13 -15.41 5.80
N ILE A 35 23.87 -15.44 6.24
CA ILE A 35 23.34 -14.54 7.27
C ILE A 35 23.82 -14.97 8.66
N ALA A 36 24.73 -14.20 9.27
CA ALA A 36 24.96 -14.19 10.71
C ALA A 36 24.22 -12.99 11.32
N LEU A 37 23.03 -13.23 11.88
CA LEU A 37 22.26 -12.24 12.63
C LEU A 37 22.52 -12.44 14.13
N CYS A 38 23.50 -11.73 14.68
CA CYS A 38 23.64 -11.57 16.12
C CYS A 38 22.77 -10.40 16.59
N SER A 39 21.89 -10.67 17.54
CA SER A 39 20.79 -9.84 18.05
C SER A 39 21.19 -8.63 18.92
N SER A 40 22.42 -8.10 18.80
CA SER A 40 22.94 -7.06 19.70
C SER A 40 23.30 -5.72 19.05
N VAL A 41 22.97 -5.50 17.78
CA VAL A 41 23.36 -4.27 17.05
C VAL A 41 22.15 -3.33 16.91
N GLY A 42 22.30 -2.07 17.34
CA GLY A 42 21.22 -1.08 17.39
C GLY A 42 20.60 -0.74 16.02
N ARG A 43 19.42 -0.10 15.99
CA ARG A 43 18.67 0.22 14.76
C ARG A 43 19.49 0.91 13.66
N GLU A 44 20.51 1.69 14.03
CA GLU A 44 21.39 2.40 13.08
C GLU A 44 22.33 1.47 12.29
N THR A 45 22.49 0.23 12.72
CA THR A 45 23.39 -0.76 12.12
C THR A 45 22.65 -1.96 11.50
N GLN A 46 21.32 -1.93 11.53
CA GLN A 46 20.49 -3.00 10.99
C GLN A 46 20.57 -2.93 9.46
N LYS A 47 21.36 -3.84 8.88
CA LYS A 47 21.46 -3.98 7.43
C LYS A 47 20.08 -4.37 6.87
N ALA A 48 19.75 -3.83 5.70
CA ALA A 48 18.54 -4.19 4.97
C ALA A 48 18.43 -5.72 4.86
N ASN A 49 17.22 -6.24 5.01
CA ASN A 49 16.88 -7.66 4.93
C ASN A 49 15.88 -7.90 3.78
N GLN A 50 15.43 -9.15 3.59
CA GLN A 50 14.51 -9.49 2.49
C GLN A 50 13.19 -8.72 2.56
N LEU A 51 12.64 -8.47 3.76
CA LEU A 51 11.42 -7.68 3.93
C LEU A 51 11.60 -6.27 3.37
N ASP A 52 12.76 -5.64 3.60
CA ASP A 52 13.04 -4.30 3.08
C ASP A 52 13.09 -4.29 1.55
N VAL A 53 13.66 -5.34 0.93
CA VAL A 53 13.72 -5.52 -0.52
C VAL A 53 12.30 -5.71 -1.10
N ASP A 54 11.50 -6.56 -0.47
CA ASP A 54 10.14 -6.85 -0.93
C ASP A 54 9.25 -5.60 -0.80
N GLN A 55 9.35 -4.86 0.32
CA GLN A 55 8.63 -3.60 0.51
C GLN A 55 9.04 -2.52 -0.51
N ALA A 56 10.35 -2.40 -0.79
CA ALA A 56 10.84 -1.51 -1.84
C ALA A 56 10.30 -1.91 -3.22
N HIS A 57 10.20 -3.21 -3.48
CA HIS A 57 9.63 -3.72 -4.72
C HIS A 57 8.14 -3.42 -4.86
N VAL A 58 7.35 -3.60 -3.79
CA VAL A 58 5.93 -3.20 -3.76
C VAL A 58 5.81 -1.73 -4.13
N MET A 59 6.55 -0.84 -3.45
CA MET A 59 6.52 0.60 -3.73
C MET A 59 6.94 0.94 -5.17
N GLU A 60 7.95 0.26 -5.71
CA GLU A 60 8.34 0.46 -7.11
C GLU A 60 7.21 0.11 -8.07
N MET A 61 6.54 -1.03 -7.86
CA MET A 61 5.42 -1.45 -8.70
C MET A 61 4.24 -0.49 -8.57
N GLU A 62 3.95 0.01 -7.37
CA GLU A 62 2.95 1.08 -7.18
C GLU A 62 3.29 2.32 -8.01
N LEU A 63 4.54 2.80 -7.95
CA LEU A 63 4.98 3.97 -8.72
C LEU A 63 4.92 3.72 -10.24
N ARG A 64 5.29 2.53 -10.70
CA ARG A 64 5.15 2.14 -12.12
C ARG A 64 3.69 2.12 -12.55
N GLY A 65 2.79 1.60 -11.73
CA GLY A 65 1.36 1.60 -11.99
C GLY A 65 0.80 3.02 -12.12
N LEU A 66 1.17 3.91 -11.20
CA LEU A 66 0.80 5.32 -11.25
C LEU A 66 1.40 6.05 -12.47
N ALA A 67 2.64 5.75 -12.84
CA ALA A 67 3.27 6.32 -14.04
C ALA A 67 2.58 5.87 -15.32
N ALA A 68 2.22 4.58 -15.43
CA ALA A 68 1.46 4.05 -16.56
C ALA A 68 0.07 4.69 -16.64
N ASP A 69 -0.59 4.91 -15.50
CA ASP A 69 -1.89 5.57 -15.45
C ASP A 69 -1.84 7.01 -15.97
N LEU A 70 -0.81 7.77 -15.56
CA LEU A 70 -0.56 9.12 -16.05
C LEU A 70 -0.28 9.18 -17.56
N LYS A 71 0.32 8.12 -18.12
CA LYS A 71 0.52 7.95 -19.56
C LYS A 71 -0.75 7.52 -20.30
N GLY A 72 -1.86 7.28 -19.59
CA GLY A 72 -3.12 6.80 -20.15
C GLY A 72 -3.15 5.28 -20.40
N ASN A 73 -2.12 4.54 -20.01
CA ASN A 73 -2.06 3.09 -20.18
C ASN A 73 -2.72 2.37 -19.00
N LYS A 74 -4.06 2.31 -19.00
CA LYS A 74 -4.85 1.73 -17.91
C LYS A 74 -4.58 0.25 -17.69
N GLN A 75 -4.28 -0.50 -18.75
CA GLN A 75 -3.98 -1.93 -18.65
C GLN A 75 -2.67 -2.15 -17.90
N GLU A 76 -1.60 -1.47 -18.31
CA GLU A 76 -0.30 -1.56 -17.64
C GLU A 76 -0.37 -1.05 -16.19
N ALA A 77 -1.14 0.02 -15.95
CA ALA A 77 -1.38 0.51 -14.59
C ALA A 77 -2.00 -0.57 -13.69
N SER A 78 -3.06 -1.22 -14.18
CA SER A 78 -3.72 -2.32 -13.47
C SER A 78 -2.78 -3.50 -13.23
N ASP A 79 -1.96 -3.85 -14.21
CA ASP A 79 -1.05 -4.99 -14.10
C ASP A 79 0.04 -4.74 -13.04
N TRP A 80 0.61 -3.54 -12.99
CA TRP A 80 1.58 -3.17 -11.96
C TRP A 80 0.97 -3.11 -10.56
N LEU A 81 -0.21 -2.50 -10.42
CA LEU A 81 -0.90 -2.39 -9.12
C LEU A 81 -1.34 -3.75 -8.58
N ARG A 82 -1.79 -4.66 -9.46
CA ARG A 82 -2.08 -6.05 -9.08
C ARG A 82 -0.82 -6.79 -8.60
N LYS A 83 0.29 -6.70 -9.33
CA LYS A 83 1.55 -7.34 -8.90
C LYS A 83 2.04 -6.80 -7.55
N ALA A 84 1.87 -5.49 -7.31
CA ALA A 84 2.18 -4.89 -6.02
C ALA A 84 1.37 -5.52 -4.88
N SER A 85 0.05 -5.69 -5.06
CA SER A 85 -0.81 -6.30 -4.04
C SER A 85 -0.59 -7.79 -3.85
N GLU A 86 -0.29 -8.53 -4.92
CA GLU A 86 0.10 -9.95 -4.84
C GLU A 86 1.41 -10.14 -4.05
N LEU A 87 2.43 -9.30 -4.31
CA LEU A 87 3.68 -9.37 -3.56
C LEU A 87 3.46 -9.01 -2.08
N GLU A 88 2.76 -7.91 -1.78
CA GLU A 88 2.46 -7.53 -0.39
C GLU A 88 1.66 -8.61 0.35
N GLN A 89 0.76 -9.30 -0.34
CA GLN A 89 0.01 -10.42 0.23
C GLN A 89 0.94 -11.56 0.65
N GLY A 90 1.97 -11.85 -0.14
CA GLY A 90 2.99 -12.87 0.13
C GLY A 90 3.98 -12.48 1.24
N ILE A 91 4.10 -11.20 1.57
CA ILE A 91 4.94 -10.73 2.67
C ILE A 91 4.33 -11.15 4.01
N SER A 92 4.94 -12.16 4.64
CA SER A 92 4.70 -12.51 6.04
C SER A 92 5.22 -11.37 6.92
N TYR A 93 4.34 -10.78 7.75
CA TYR A 93 4.73 -9.73 8.68
C TYR A 93 5.80 -10.26 9.64
N SER A 94 7.07 -9.92 9.39
CA SER A 94 8.16 -10.20 10.31
C SER A 94 8.21 -9.17 11.43
N TYR A 95 8.74 -9.57 12.58
CA TYR A 95 8.77 -8.81 13.81
C TYR A 95 9.53 -7.49 13.66
N GLY A 96 8.81 -6.38 13.83
CA GLY A 96 9.38 -5.04 13.84
C GLY A 96 8.28 -3.97 13.86
N PRO A 97 8.58 -2.73 14.25
CA PRO A 97 7.64 -1.62 14.05
C PRO A 97 7.26 -1.55 12.56
N PRO A 98 5.97 -1.54 12.21
CA PRO A 98 5.57 -1.49 10.80
C PRO A 98 6.07 -0.19 10.16
N SER A 99 6.65 -0.26 8.96
CA SER A 99 6.86 0.93 8.15
C SER A 99 5.48 1.47 7.74
N ILE A 100 5.25 2.78 7.95
CA ILE A 100 3.97 3.41 7.61
C ILE A 100 4.02 3.79 6.13
N VAL A 101 3.81 2.80 5.26
CA VAL A 101 3.62 2.98 3.81
C VAL A 101 2.15 2.88 3.45
N LYS A 102 1.74 3.43 2.29
CA LYS A 102 0.38 3.18 1.77
C LYS A 102 0.32 1.69 1.36
N PRO A 103 -0.64 0.90 1.87
CA PRO A 103 -0.79 -0.47 1.44
C PRO A 103 -1.20 -0.53 -0.03
N SER A 104 -0.62 -1.46 -0.78
CA SER A 104 -0.89 -1.70 -2.20
C SER A 104 -2.34 -2.04 -2.46
N PHE A 105 -3.00 -2.77 -1.55
CA PHE A 105 -4.43 -3.04 -1.60
C PHE A 105 -5.28 -1.75 -1.60
N GLU A 106 -4.89 -0.75 -0.83
CA GLU A 106 -5.58 0.54 -0.81
C GLU A 106 -5.33 1.35 -2.08
N LEU A 107 -4.09 1.38 -2.56
CA LEU A 107 -3.77 2.11 -3.78
C LEU A 107 -4.49 1.50 -4.98
N TYR A 108 -4.45 0.17 -5.10
CA TYR A 108 -5.11 -0.52 -6.18
C TYR A 108 -6.64 -0.39 -6.08
N GLY A 109 -7.21 -0.51 -4.88
CA GLY A 109 -8.64 -0.27 -4.65
C GLY A 109 -9.08 1.14 -5.03
N GLU A 110 -8.32 2.18 -4.66
CA GLU A 110 -8.61 3.57 -5.05
C GLU A 110 -8.57 3.74 -6.57
N TRP A 111 -7.52 3.24 -7.22
CA TRP A 111 -7.39 3.28 -8.68
C TRP A 111 -8.54 2.55 -9.37
N LEU A 112 -8.97 1.39 -8.86
CA LEU A 112 -10.11 0.64 -9.40
C LEU A 112 -11.41 1.44 -9.29
N VAL A 113 -11.65 2.14 -8.17
CA VAL A 113 -12.82 3.04 -8.04
C VAL A 113 -12.76 4.17 -9.07
N GLU A 114 -11.61 4.82 -9.24
CA GLU A 114 -11.43 5.90 -10.22
C GLU A 114 -11.67 5.43 -11.67
N ASN A 115 -11.45 4.14 -11.94
CA ASN A 115 -11.65 3.52 -13.26
C ASN A 115 -12.97 2.73 -13.37
N GLY A 116 -13.90 2.89 -12.43
CA GLY A 116 -15.24 2.30 -12.51
C GLY A 116 -15.32 0.78 -12.24
N ARG A 117 -14.24 0.17 -11.74
CA ARG A 117 -14.14 -1.28 -11.45
C ARG A 117 -14.47 -1.57 -10.00
N PHE A 118 -15.71 -1.32 -9.61
CA PHE A 118 -16.12 -1.23 -8.21
C PHE A 118 -16.08 -2.57 -7.46
N GLU A 119 -16.49 -3.67 -8.09
CA GLU A 119 -16.48 -5.01 -7.48
C GLU A 119 -15.04 -5.44 -7.13
N GLU A 120 -14.10 -5.19 -8.04
CA GLU A 120 -12.69 -5.48 -7.82
C GLU A 120 -12.10 -4.57 -6.73
N ALA A 121 -12.51 -3.29 -6.69
CA ALA A 121 -12.10 -2.37 -5.64
C ALA A 121 -12.55 -2.86 -4.26
N LEU A 122 -13.80 -3.33 -4.14
CA LEU A 122 -14.31 -3.90 -2.89
C LEU A 122 -13.45 -5.07 -2.41
N ALA A 123 -13.06 -5.98 -3.32
CA ALA A 123 -12.18 -7.10 -2.99
C ALA A 123 -10.80 -6.64 -2.48
N GLN A 124 -10.20 -5.62 -3.10
CA GLN A 124 -8.92 -5.07 -2.63
C GLN A 124 -9.04 -4.44 -1.23
N PHE A 125 -10.08 -3.65 -1.00
CA PHE A 125 -10.28 -3.07 0.32
C PHE A 125 -10.59 -4.13 1.40
N ASP A 126 -11.24 -5.23 1.04
CA ASP A 126 -11.44 -6.37 1.94
C ASP A 126 -10.13 -7.05 2.34
N LEU A 127 -9.18 -7.20 1.42
CA LEU A 127 -7.83 -7.67 1.73
C LEU A 127 -7.11 -6.73 2.72
N SER A 128 -7.20 -5.41 2.49
CA SER A 128 -6.65 -4.40 3.43
C SER A 128 -7.29 -4.51 4.82
N LEU A 129 -8.62 -4.58 4.91
CA LEU A 129 -9.35 -4.65 6.18
C LEU A 129 -9.15 -5.96 6.94
N LYS A 130 -8.88 -7.07 6.24
CA LYS A 130 -8.50 -8.34 6.87
C LYS A 130 -7.16 -8.22 7.61
N ARG A 131 -6.19 -7.49 7.04
CA ARG A 131 -4.87 -7.26 7.66
C ARG A 131 -4.92 -6.16 8.73
N ALA A 132 -5.69 -5.11 8.47
CA ALA A 132 -5.82 -3.95 9.36
C ALA A 132 -7.30 -3.63 9.61
N PRO A 133 -7.95 -4.32 10.57
CA PRO A 133 -9.35 -4.06 10.90
C PRO A 133 -9.59 -2.60 11.31
N ASN A 134 -10.68 -2.01 10.82
CA ASN A 134 -11.08 -0.62 11.06
C ASN A 134 -10.18 0.45 10.43
N ARG A 135 -9.35 0.08 9.45
CA ARG A 135 -8.55 1.06 8.71
C ARG A 135 -9.45 2.06 7.98
N ILE A 136 -9.36 3.32 8.38
CA ILE A 136 -10.28 4.38 7.96
C ILE A 136 -10.25 4.60 6.44
N LEU A 137 -9.07 4.60 5.82
CA LEU A 137 -8.92 4.82 4.38
C LEU A 137 -9.59 3.71 3.57
N SER A 138 -9.38 2.45 3.94
CA SER A 138 -9.99 1.29 3.29
C SER A 138 -11.52 1.30 3.45
N LEU A 139 -12.04 1.66 4.63
CA LEU A 139 -13.49 1.82 4.84
C LEU A 139 -14.08 2.93 3.97
N LYS A 140 -13.39 4.07 3.84
CA LYS A 140 -13.80 5.17 2.95
C LYS A 140 -13.80 4.74 1.49
N GLY A 141 -12.78 4.00 1.07
CA GLY A 141 -12.69 3.41 -0.28
C GLY A 141 -13.85 2.47 -0.59
N LYS A 142 -14.15 1.51 0.30
CA LYS A 142 -15.33 0.64 0.14
C LYS A 142 -16.62 1.45 0.07
N LEU A 143 -16.75 2.50 0.89
CA LEU A 143 -17.94 3.34 0.89
C LEU A 143 -18.10 4.09 -0.44
N ALA A 144 -17.00 4.56 -1.03
CA ALA A 144 -17.02 5.19 -2.35
C ALA A 144 -17.48 4.20 -3.44
N ALA A 145 -16.94 2.98 -3.46
CA ALA A 145 -17.38 1.92 -4.37
C ALA A 145 -18.87 1.59 -4.17
N ALA A 146 -19.31 1.39 -2.93
CA ALA A 146 -20.70 1.07 -2.60
C ALA A 146 -21.69 2.19 -3.01
N LYS A 147 -21.26 3.46 -2.92
CA LYS A 147 -22.03 4.61 -3.43
C LYS A 147 -22.16 4.57 -4.93
N ALA A 148 -21.06 4.36 -5.66
CA ALA A 148 -21.08 4.30 -7.12
C ALA A 148 -21.95 3.14 -7.65
N MET A 149 -22.01 2.03 -6.91
CA MET A 149 -22.87 0.89 -7.20
C MET A 149 -24.33 1.05 -6.74
N ASN A 150 -24.70 2.17 -6.10
CA ASN A 150 -26.02 2.38 -5.48
C ASN A 150 -26.43 1.28 -4.46
N ASN A 151 -25.45 0.64 -3.79
CA ASN A 151 -25.71 -0.40 -2.80
C ASN A 151 -26.01 0.22 -1.41
N ALA A 152 -27.27 0.58 -1.17
CA ALA A 152 -27.68 1.26 0.06
C ALA A 152 -27.41 0.46 1.35
N ALA A 153 -27.57 -0.87 1.29
CA ALA A 153 -27.32 -1.74 2.44
C ALA A 153 -25.84 -1.67 2.87
N LEU A 154 -24.93 -1.83 1.89
CA LEU A 154 -23.48 -1.77 2.13
C LEU A 154 -23.04 -0.36 2.56
N GLN A 155 -23.64 0.69 2.00
CA GLN A 155 -23.35 2.07 2.41
C GLN A 155 -23.68 2.29 3.89
N ASN A 156 -24.87 1.88 4.34
CA ASN A 156 -25.29 2.03 5.74
C ASN A 156 -24.37 1.26 6.69
N GLU A 157 -24.00 0.03 6.33
CA GLU A 157 -23.05 -0.77 7.09
C GLU A 157 -21.70 -0.06 7.25
N LEU A 158 -21.13 0.40 6.13
CA LEU A 158 -19.81 1.05 6.12
C LEU A 158 -19.80 2.39 6.84
N GLN A 159 -20.88 3.16 6.76
CA GLN A 159 -21.02 4.41 7.53
C GLN A 159 -21.02 4.14 9.03
N ASN A 160 -21.76 3.12 9.48
CA ASN A 160 -21.77 2.70 10.88
C ASN A 160 -20.39 2.23 11.36
N LEU A 161 -19.67 1.45 10.54
CA LEU A 161 -18.31 1.00 10.84
C LEU A 161 -17.33 2.19 10.92
N LEU A 162 -17.43 3.14 9.99
CA LEU A 162 -16.59 4.34 9.99
C LEU A 162 -16.82 5.19 11.24
N GLN A 163 -18.07 5.41 11.62
CA GLN A 163 -18.43 6.16 12.83
C GLN A 163 -17.84 5.50 14.08
N LYS A 164 -17.98 4.17 14.21
CA LYS A 164 -17.41 3.40 15.34
C LYS A 164 -15.88 3.48 15.36
N ALA A 165 -15.22 3.40 14.19
CA ALA A 165 -13.77 3.49 14.08
C ALA A 165 -13.25 4.88 14.51
N LEU A 166 -13.93 5.95 14.08
CA LEU A 166 -13.58 7.33 14.44
C LEU A 166 -13.79 7.62 15.92
N GLN A 167 -14.91 7.22 16.50
CA GLN A 167 -15.16 7.39 17.94
C GLN A 167 -14.10 6.73 18.82
N LYS A 168 -13.61 5.55 18.41
CA LYS A 168 -12.51 4.86 19.10
C LYS A 168 -11.18 5.60 18.94
N ALA A 169 -10.93 6.22 17.80
CA ALA A 169 -9.74 7.04 17.58
C ALA A 169 -9.75 8.27 18.50
N ASP A 170 -10.88 8.98 18.59
CA ASP A 170 -11.02 10.17 19.44
C ASP A 170 -10.85 9.84 20.93
N ARG A 171 -11.43 8.72 21.40
CA ARG A 171 -11.30 8.27 22.81
C ARG A 171 -9.87 7.92 23.21
N LYS A 172 -9.05 7.42 22.28
CA LYS A 172 -7.62 7.16 22.56
C LYS A 172 -6.83 8.45 22.74
N THR A 173 -7.21 9.52 22.04
CA THR A 173 -6.57 10.84 22.15
C THR A 173 -6.89 11.53 23.47
N THR A 174 -8.06 11.28 24.06
CA THR A 174 -8.47 11.88 25.34
C THR A 174 -7.98 11.12 26.58
N ALA A 175 -7.36 9.93 26.43
CA ALA A 175 -6.96 9.06 27.55
C ALA A 175 -5.55 9.33 28.10
N THR A 176 -4.90 10.43 27.73
CA THR A 176 -3.58 10.80 28.28
C THR A 176 -3.46 12.31 28.45
N LEU A 177 -3.89 12.82 29.61
CA LEU A 177 -3.41 14.04 30.26
C LEU A 177 -3.60 13.89 31.77
#